data_AF-A0A2G5LAB2-F1
#
_entry.id   AF-A0A2G5LAB2-F1
#
_cell.length_a   1.000
_cell.length_b   1.000
_cell.length_c   1.000
_cell.angle_alpha   90.00
_cell.angle_beta   90.00
_cell.angle_gamma   90.00
#
_symmetry.space_group_name_H-M   'P 1'
#
loop_
_entity.id
_entity.type
_entity.pdbx_description
1 polymer ?
#
loop_
_entity_poly.entity_id
_entity_poly.type
_entity_poly.pdbx_seq_one_letter_code
_entity_poly.pdbx_strand_id
1 'polypeptide(L)'
;MKTNICPTCGCSLVRLGISENKASKGSYNGNELYFCCDGCTDLFVKDPERYIEETKDLIVCPTCLAEKTLTSATKLNVNGQDVYFCHCPHCMDLYKKAPVFYINRLEGKIHNEGILGHDGCCIGT
;
A
#
# COMPACT_ATOMS: atom_id res chain seq x y z
N MET A 1 1.87 2.95 -11.67
CA MET A 1 2.63 2.51 -10.49
C MET A 1 1.83 1.44 -9.77
N LYS A 2 2.49 0.37 -9.31
CA LYS A 2 1.84 -0.71 -8.56
C LYS A 2 2.41 -0.70 -7.13
N THR A 3 1.55 -0.60 -6.13
CA THR A 3 1.93 -0.69 -4.72
C THR A 3 1.14 -1.85 -4.12
N ASN A 4 1.83 -2.71 -3.36
CA ASN A 4 1.17 -3.84 -2.72
C ASN A 4 0.42 -3.34 -1.48
N ILE A 5 -0.90 -3.51 -1.51
CA ILE A 5 -1.82 -3.22 -0.41
C ILE A 5 -2.37 -4.56 0.05
N CYS A 6 -2.34 -4.82 1.36
CA CYS A 6 -2.97 -6.00 1.92
C CYS A 6 -4.48 -5.92 1.67
N PRO A 7 -5.08 -6.86 0.92
CA PRO A 7 -6.49 -6.76 0.53
C PRO A 7 -7.43 -6.97 1.73
N THR A 8 -6.94 -7.51 2.84
CA THR A 8 -7.74 -7.72 4.06
C THR A 8 -7.84 -6.46 4.91
N CYS A 9 -6.71 -5.83 5.23
CA CYS A 9 -6.65 -4.72 6.18
C CYS A 9 -6.40 -3.35 5.52
N GLY A 10 -6.22 -3.30 4.20
CA GLY A 10 -5.97 -2.09 3.43
C GLY A 10 -4.63 -1.41 3.69
N CYS A 11 -3.76 -1.99 4.52
CA CYS A 11 -2.44 -1.42 4.80
C CYS A 11 -1.47 -1.67 3.65
N SER A 12 -0.76 -0.63 3.25
CA SER A 12 0.30 -0.75 2.25
C SER A 12 1.53 -1.42 2.84
N LEU A 13 2.05 -2.45 2.16
CA LEU A 13 3.19 -3.23 2.64
C LEU A 13 4.44 -2.36 2.81
N VAL A 14 4.64 -1.41 1.90
CA VAL A 14 5.72 -0.41 2.00
C VAL A 14 5.62 0.42 3.29
N ARG A 15 4.42 0.83 3.73
CA ARG A 15 4.23 1.58 4.99
C ARG A 15 4.59 0.73 6.20
N LEU A 16 4.34 -0.57 6.11
CA LEU A 16 4.68 -1.55 7.14
C LEU A 16 6.14 -2.01 7.07
N GLY A 17 6.90 -1.65 6.04
CA GLY A 17 8.28 -2.12 5.84
C GLY A 17 8.37 -3.60 5.44
N ILE A 18 7.28 -4.15 4.89
CA ILE A 18 7.19 -5.55 4.48
C ILE A 18 7.55 -5.65 2.99
N SER A 19 8.63 -6.36 2.69
CA SER A 19 9.02 -6.71 1.33
C SER A 19 8.25 -7.93 0.82
N GLU A 20 8.17 -8.12 -0.49
CA GLU A 20 7.42 -9.23 -1.12
C GLU A 20 7.87 -10.62 -0.66
N ASN A 21 9.16 -10.80 -0.33
CA ASN A 21 9.70 -12.05 0.18
C ASN A 21 9.39 -12.31 1.66
N LYS A 22 8.93 -11.29 2.41
CA LYS A 22 8.49 -11.40 3.81
C LYS A 22 6.97 -11.42 3.95
N ALA A 23 6.25 -10.98 2.93
CA ALA A 23 4.81 -10.97 2.91
C ALA A 23 4.24 -12.39 2.80
N SER A 24 3.13 -12.63 3.50
CA SER A 24 2.31 -13.83 3.26
C SER A 24 1.68 -13.72 1.87
N LYS A 25 1.56 -14.84 1.17
CA LYS A 25 1.10 -14.89 -0.22
C LYS A 25 -0.19 -15.69 -0.32
N GLY A 26 -1.04 -15.30 -1.26
CA GLY A 26 -2.23 -16.05 -1.63
C GLY A 26 -2.61 -15.78 -3.08
N SER A 27 -3.74 -16.32 -3.51
CA SER A 27 -4.24 -16.10 -4.87
C SER A 27 -5.74 -15.94 -4.89
N TYR A 28 -6.22 -15.04 -5.75
CA TYR A 28 -7.65 -14.85 -5.99
C TYR A 28 -7.89 -14.52 -7.47
N ASN A 29 -8.82 -15.22 -8.11
CA ASN A 29 -9.14 -15.08 -9.54
C ASN A 29 -7.91 -15.11 -10.47
N GLY A 30 -6.95 -16.01 -10.18
CA GLY A 30 -5.72 -16.15 -10.96
C GLY A 30 -4.65 -15.08 -10.70
N ASN A 31 -4.87 -14.14 -9.77
CA ASN A 31 -3.91 -13.10 -9.40
C ASN A 31 -3.21 -13.47 -8.08
N GLU A 32 -1.88 -13.34 -8.04
CA GLU A 32 -1.12 -13.40 -6.79
C GLU A 32 -1.41 -12.17 -5.93
N LEU A 33 -1.70 -12.39 -4.65
CA LEU A 33 -1.97 -11.38 -3.64
C LEU A 33 -0.91 -11.43 -2.54
N TYR A 34 -0.61 -10.25 -2.00
CA TYR A 34 0.36 -10.06 -0.92
C TYR A 34 -0.36 -9.56 0.33
N PHE A 35 -0.08 -10.20 1.46
CA PHE A 35 -0.70 -9.92 2.76
C PHE A 35 0.36 -9.46 3.75
N CYS A 36 -0.04 -8.63 4.71
CA CYS A 36 0.88 -8.16 5.74
C CYS A 36 1.19 -9.24 6.79
N CYS A 37 0.35 -10.25 6.94
CA CYS A 37 0.53 -11.37 7.86
C CYS A 37 -0.39 -12.55 7.49
N ASP A 38 -0.12 -13.71 8.09
CA ASP A 38 -0.92 -14.93 7.90
C ASP A 38 -2.37 -14.76 8.38
N GLY A 39 -2.58 -14.02 9.47
CA GLY A 39 -3.93 -13.72 9.97
C GLY A 39 -4.78 -12.93 8.95
N CYS A 40 -4.16 -12.07 8.13
CA CYS A 40 -4.87 -11.41 7.04
C CYS A 40 -5.23 -12.39 5.91
N THR A 41 -4.36 -13.37 5.62
CA THR A 41 -4.66 -14.45 4.69
C THR A 41 -5.84 -15.30 5.19
N ASP A 42 -5.84 -15.70 6.47
CA ASP A 42 -6.90 -16.50 7.09
C ASP A 42 -8.25 -15.81 7.11
N LEU A 43 -8.27 -14.49 7.30
CA LEU A 43 -9.49 -13.68 7.21
C LEU A 43 -9.97 -13.57 5.76
N PHE A 44 -9.06 -13.33 4.83
CA PHE A 44 -9.39 -13.13 3.41
C PHE A 44 -10.07 -14.35 2.80
N VAL A 45 -9.56 -15.56 3.07
CA VAL A 45 -10.12 -16.79 2.49
C VAL A 45 -11.56 -17.10 2.94
N LYS A 46 -12.02 -16.48 4.04
CA LYS A 46 -13.39 -16.66 4.54
C LYS A 46 -14.41 -15.85 3.75
N ASP A 47 -14.01 -14.69 3.21
CA ASP A 47 -14.90 -13.77 2.49
C ASP A 47 -14.10 -12.86 1.54
N PRO A 48 -13.51 -13.41 0.46
CA PRO A 48 -12.58 -12.67 -0.38
C PRO A 48 -13.26 -11.53 -1.15
N GLU A 49 -14.51 -11.72 -1.59
CA GLU A 49 -15.26 -10.73 -2.35
C GLU A 49 -15.47 -9.44 -1.55
N ARG A 50 -15.85 -9.57 -0.27
CA ARG A 50 -16.00 -8.43 0.63
C ARG A 50 -14.70 -7.63 0.75
N TYR A 51 -13.58 -8.29 1.03
CA TYR A 51 -12.30 -7.63 1.23
C TYR A 51 -11.77 -6.97 -0.05
N ILE A 52 -11.97 -7.61 -1.21
CA ILE A 52 -11.65 -7.00 -2.50
C ILE A 52 -12.51 -5.75 -2.72
N GLU A 53 -13.80 -5.80 -2.45
CA GLU A 53 -14.69 -4.65 -2.61
C GLU A 53 -14.30 -3.48 -1.67
N GLU A 54 -13.93 -3.79 -0.42
CA GLU A 54 -13.50 -2.78 0.56
C GLU A 54 -12.15 -2.13 0.21
N THR A 55 -11.27 -2.83 -0.52
CA THR A 55 -9.88 -2.36 -0.76
C THR A 55 -9.55 -1.98 -2.20
N LYS A 56 -10.40 -2.30 -3.19
CA LYS A 56 -10.13 -2.06 -4.62
C LYS A 56 -9.80 -0.62 -5.00
N ASP A 57 -10.36 0.35 -4.27
CA ASP A 57 -10.22 1.78 -4.56
C ASP A 57 -9.17 2.47 -3.68
N LEU A 58 -8.39 1.69 -2.93
CA LEU A 58 -7.31 2.23 -2.11
C LEU A 58 -6.11 2.62 -2.96
N ILE A 59 -5.61 3.83 -2.70
CA ILE A 59 -4.35 4.35 -3.20
C ILE A 59 -3.43 4.64 -2.02
N VAL A 60 -2.13 4.73 -2.30
CA VAL A 60 -1.10 5.07 -1.32
C VAL A 60 -0.47 6.38 -1.72
N CYS A 61 -0.50 7.38 -0.83
CA CYS A 61 0.17 8.64 -1.07
C CYS A 61 1.69 8.39 -1.20
N PRO A 62 2.34 8.79 -2.31
CA PRO A 62 3.74 8.49 -2.55
C PRO A 62 4.68 9.10 -1.52
N THR A 63 4.28 10.23 -0.92
CA THR A 63 5.13 10.98 0.00
C THR A 63 5.05 10.44 1.43
N CYS A 64 3.85 10.36 2.00
CA CYS A 64 3.66 10.00 3.40
C CYS A 64 3.16 8.56 3.61
N LEU A 65 2.97 7.80 2.54
CA LEU A 65 2.42 6.44 2.55
C LEU A 65 1.01 6.30 3.14
N ALA A 66 0.28 7.40 3.34
CA ALA A 66 -1.10 7.33 3.80
C ALA A 66 -1.99 6.66 2.75
N GLU A 67 -2.72 5.65 3.19
CA GLU A 67 -3.75 4.98 2.40
C GLU A 67 -5.02 5.84 2.35
N LYS A 68 -5.60 6.01 1.16
CA LYS A 68 -6.84 6.76 0.93
C LYS A 68 -7.68 6.08 -0.14
N THR A 69 -8.98 6.30 -0.13
CA THR A 69 -9.82 5.97 -1.28
C THR A 69 -9.54 6.96 -2.42
N LEU A 70 -9.78 6.54 -3.67
CA LEU A 70 -9.73 7.42 -4.83
C LEU A 70 -10.58 8.70 -4.66
N THR A 71 -11.76 8.57 -4.04
CA THR A 71 -12.68 9.70 -3.78
C THR A 71 -12.16 10.69 -2.75
N SER A 72 -11.29 10.24 -1.83
CA SER A 72 -10.70 11.08 -0.78
C SER A 72 -9.29 11.55 -1.13
N ALA A 73 -8.78 11.18 -2.30
CA ALA A 73 -7.46 11.56 -2.78
C ALA A 73 -7.54 12.79 -3.69
N THR A 74 -6.43 13.52 -3.77
CA THR A 74 -6.26 14.59 -4.76
C THR A 74 -5.16 14.19 -5.74
N LYS A 75 -5.29 14.58 -7.01
CA LYS A 75 -4.36 14.18 -8.06
C LYS A 75 -3.51 15.33 -8.56
N LEU A 76 -2.28 15.03 -8.95
CA LEU A 76 -1.37 15.90 -9.66
C LEU A 76 -0.94 15.19 -10.95
N ASN A 77 -1.08 15.86 -12.10
CA ASN A 77 -0.53 15.35 -13.34
C ASN A 77 0.98 15.65 -13.42
N VAL A 78 1.79 14.62 -13.63
CA VAL A 78 3.25 14.69 -13.74
C VAL A 78 3.67 13.96 -15.00
N ASN A 79 4.21 14.69 -15.98
CA ASN A 79 4.63 14.14 -17.28
C ASN A 79 3.53 13.32 -17.98
N GLY A 80 2.26 13.75 -17.89
CA GLY A 80 1.12 13.04 -18.49
C GLY A 80 0.56 11.89 -17.64
N GLN A 81 1.14 11.61 -16.47
CA GLN A 81 0.64 10.60 -15.54
C GLN A 81 -0.04 11.23 -14.33
N ASP A 82 -1.25 10.78 -14.00
CA ASP A 82 -1.94 11.17 -12.78
C ASP A 82 -1.32 10.45 -11.56
N VAL A 83 -0.89 11.23 -10.58
CA VAL A 83 -0.34 10.76 -9.29
C VAL A 83 -1.28 11.22 -8.17
N TYR A 84 -1.69 10.29 -7.31
CA TYR A 84 -2.68 10.54 -6.26
C TYR A 84 -2.03 10.76 -4.89
N PHE A 85 -2.57 11.68 -4.10
CA PHE A 85 -2.03 12.15 -2.83
C PHE A 85 -3.10 12.23 -1.74
N CYS A 86 -2.66 12.22 -0.49
CA CYS A 86 -3.51 12.18 0.70
C CYS A 86 -4.28 13.48 1.05
N HIS A 87 -4.32 14.47 0.16
CA HIS A 87 -4.85 15.83 0.41
C HIS A 87 -3.96 16.77 1.24
N CYS A 88 -2.79 16.33 1.72
CA CYS A 88 -1.82 17.23 2.36
C CYS A 88 -1.08 18.08 1.30
N PRO A 89 -1.08 19.43 1.39
CA PRO A 89 -0.42 20.29 0.40
C PRO A 89 1.09 20.05 0.34
N HIS A 90 1.74 19.79 1.47
CA HIS A 90 3.18 19.53 1.53
C HIS A 90 3.60 18.24 0.83
N CYS A 91 2.71 17.26 0.70
CA CYS A 91 3.05 15.98 0.09
C CYS A 91 3.41 16.15 -1.40
N MET A 92 2.69 17.02 -2.11
CA MET A 92 2.96 17.28 -3.53
C MET A 92 4.28 18.01 -3.73
N ASP A 93 4.58 18.99 -2.88
CA ASP A 93 5.82 19.77 -2.97
C ASP A 93 7.06 18.92 -2.71
N LEU A 94 6.98 18.03 -1.71
CA LEU A 94 8.04 17.06 -1.45
C LEU A 94 8.19 16.08 -2.61
N TYR A 95 7.10 15.57 -3.16
CA TYR A 95 7.14 14.65 -4.31
C TYR A 95 7.84 15.26 -5.51
N LYS A 96 7.53 16.51 -5.87
CA LYS A 96 8.16 17.21 -7.01
C LYS A 96 9.67 17.34 -6.88
N LYS A 97 10.22 17.40 -5.65
CA LYS A 97 11.67 17.49 -5.41
C LYS A 97 12.40 16.19 -5.69
N ALA A 98 11.73 15.04 -5.56
CA ALA A 98 12.37 13.72 -5.70
C ALA A 98 11.38 12.64 -6.20
N PRO A 99 10.75 12.80 -7.38
CA PRO A 99 9.66 11.91 -7.81
C PRO A 99 10.12 10.46 -7.98
N VAL A 100 11.32 10.25 -8.53
CA VAL A 100 11.90 8.92 -8.74
C VAL A 100 12.10 8.19 -7.41
N PHE A 101 12.55 8.88 -6.36
CA PHE A 101 12.72 8.30 -5.03
C PHE A 101 11.39 7.77 -4.48
N TYR A 102 10.34 8.60 -4.50
CA TYR A 102 9.04 8.22 -3.96
C TYR A 102 8.38 7.08 -4.73
N ILE A 103 8.50 7.08 -6.06
CA ILE A 103 7.99 6.00 -6.91
C ILE A 103 8.75 4.70 -6.65
N ASN A 104 10.09 4.73 -6.64
CA ASN A 104 10.89 3.54 -6.38
C ASN A 104 10.60 2.96 -4.99
N ARG A 105 10.38 3.80 -3.98
CA ARG A 105 9.98 3.35 -2.65
C ARG A 105 8.59 2.69 -2.66
N LEU A 106 7.59 3.31 -3.31
CA LEU A 106 6.24 2.74 -3.43
C LEU A 106 6.21 1.38 -4.15
N GLU A 107 7.12 1.18 -5.10
CA GLU A 107 7.28 -0.05 -5.87
C GLU A 107 8.16 -1.09 -5.14
N GLY A 108 8.64 -0.79 -3.92
CA GLY A 108 9.48 -1.69 -3.14
C GLY A 108 10.92 -1.84 -3.65
N LYS A 109 11.36 -1.00 -4.60
CA LYS A 109 12.73 -1.00 -5.14
C LYS A 109 13.76 -0.40 -4.15
N ILE A 110 13.28 0.37 -3.18
CA ILE A 110 14.09 0.96 -2.12
C ILE A 110 13.49 0.52 -0.79
N HIS A 111 14.35 0.09 0.14
CA HIS A 111 13.94 -0.30 1.49
C HIS A 111 13.30 0.89 2.22
N ASN A 112 12.24 0.60 2.95
CA ASN A 112 11.58 1.53 3.86
C ASN A 112 11.43 0.78 5.19
N GLU A 113 12.01 1.31 6.27
CA GLU A 113 11.94 0.67 7.60
C GLU A 113 10.49 0.44 8.05
N GLY A 114 9.55 1.22 7.51
CA GLY A 114 8.14 1.14 7.87
C GLY A 114 7.87 1.80 9.20
N ILE A 115 6.59 1.77 9.60
CA ILE A 115 6.15 2.26 10.91
C ILE A 115 6.31 1.21 12.03
N LEU A 116 6.54 -0.05 11.65
CA LEU A 116 6.71 -1.15 12.59
C LEU A 116 8.18 -1.22 13.01
N GLY A 117 8.53 -0.51 14.09
CA GLY A 117 9.85 -0.56 14.73
C GLY A 117 10.07 -1.76 15.67
N HIS A 118 9.08 -2.62 15.83
CA HIS A 118 9.13 -3.89 16.57
C HIS A 118 7.88 -4.68 16.18
N ASP A 119 7.96 -6.02 16.26
CA ASP A 119 6.91 -7.03 16.10
C ASP A 119 5.51 -6.49 15.74
N GLY A 120 5.12 -6.72 14.48
CA GLY A 120 4.04 -6.03 13.79
C GLY A 120 2.65 -6.06 14.46
N CYS A 121 1.75 -5.23 13.93
CA CYS A 121 0.36 -4.98 14.36
C CYS A 121 -0.54 -6.23 14.54
N CYS A 122 -0.02 -7.44 14.30
CA CYS A 122 -0.75 -8.70 14.28
C CYS A 122 -0.14 -9.75 15.22
N ILE A 123 0.42 -9.37 16.38
CA ILE A 123 0.73 -10.34 17.44
C ILE A 123 -0.60 -10.78 18.07
N GLY A 124 -1.19 -11.82 17.49
CA GLY A 124 -2.12 -12.68 18.22
C GLY A 124 -1.29 -13.68 19.02
N THR A 125 -1.16 -13.44 20.32
CA THR A 125 -0.97 -14.49 21.33
C THR A 125 -2.25 -14.60 22.13
#